data_AF-A0A964RX53-F1
#
_entry.id   AF-A0A964RX53-F1
#
_cell.length_a   1.000
_cell.length_b   1.000
_cell.length_c   1.000
_cell.angle_alpha   90.00
_cell.angle_beta   90.00
_cell.angle_gamma   90.00
#
_symmetry.space_group_name_H-M   'P 1'
#
loop_
_entity.id
_entity.type
_entity.pdbx_description
1 polymer ?
#
loop_
_entity_poly.entity_id
_entity_poly.type
_entity_poly.pdbx_seq_one_letter_code
_entity_poly.pdbx_strand_id
1 'polypeptide(L)'
;MKKLLLLTLAFAGQCLNAQNVAARCENAYSLCNSVGVPFANTYNGGAVSTGMGVACLILLPNPTWFTLPVNQNGTLSYSIAQIDPSGNAIGTNYAVWGPFDGNGTYCDDQLNPSTLVTCDNSTNPFPPAFSLPNATAGTSYVVMVLNPSNRSCDITFTAENEISTTALNHNNCAQLSAKNFAENNFSLYPNPAKGSVNLLPQGNNVIATVKISDLTGKTIYTLKNTAKGALTINTTGFASGTYFIEITGSNSITTIKKLLVE
;
A
#
# COMPACT_ATOMS: atom_id res chain seq x y z
N MET A 1 53.07 39.20 -24.58
CA MET A 1 51.91 39.60 -23.74
C MET A 1 50.74 38.65 -24.02
N LYS A 2 50.62 37.55 -23.29
CA LYS A 2 49.50 36.60 -23.43
C LYS A 2 48.35 37.08 -22.53
N LYS A 3 47.28 37.62 -23.11
CA LYS A 3 46.05 37.94 -22.38
C LYS A 3 45.28 36.64 -22.15
N LEU A 4 45.27 36.16 -20.90
CA LEU A 4 44.46 35.02 -20.48
C LEU A 4 43.03 35.53 -20.27
N LEU A 5 42.13 35.20 -21.20
CA LEU A 5 40.71 35.52 -21.09
C LEU A 5 40.07 34.50 -20.13
N LEU A 6 39.81 34.91 -18.89
CA LEU A 6 39.12 34.08 -17.90
C LEU A 6 37.62 34.07 -18.25
N LEU A 7 37.14 33.00 -18.88
CA LEU A 7 35.72 32.79 -19.15
C LEU A 7 35.07 32.27 -17.87
N THR A 8 34.47 33.15 -17.08
CA THR A 8 33.66 32.77 -15.93
C THR A 8 32.36 32.15 -16.44
N LEU A 9 32.28 30.81 -16.45
CA LEU A 9 31.01 30.11 -16.55
C LEU A 9 30.20 30.42 -15.28
N ALA A 10 29.24 31.35 -15.39
CA ALA A 10 28.16 31.43 -14.44
C ALA A 10 27.30 30.17 -14.63
N PHE A 11 27.53 29.14 -13.80
CA PHE A 11 26.54 28.10 -13.59
C PHE A 11 25.36 28.78 -12.89
N ALA A 12 24.41 29.29 -13.68
CA ALA A 12 23.06 29.50 -13.20
C ALA A 12 22.58 28.11 -12.80
N GLY A 13 22.65 27.80 -11.50
CA GLY A 13 21.97 26.65 -10.93
C GLY A 13 20.49 26.82 -11.24
N GLN A 14 20.06 26.28 -12.36
CA GLN A 14 18.65 26.08 -12.61
C GLN A 14 18.25 25.01 -11.59
N CYS A 15 17.73 25.45 -10.45
CA CYS A 15 16.88 24.61 -9.64
C CYS A 15 15.73 24.21 -10.56
N LEU A 16 15.82 23.02 -11.15
CA LEU A 16 14.66 22.35 -11.70
C LEU A 16 13.67 22.29 -10.54
N ASN A 17 12.59 23.07 -10.62
CA ASN A 17 11.48 22.95 -9.69
C ASN A 17 10.89 21.56 -9.93
N ALA A 18 11.36 20.56 -9.18
CA ALA A 18 10.70 19.28 -9.15
C ALA A 18 9.29 19.54 -8.61
N GLN A 19 8.29 19.49 -9.49
CA GLN A 19 6.91 19.56 -9.06
C GLN A 19 6.68 18.41 -8.08
N ASN A 20 5.93 18.69 -7.02
CA ASN A 20 5.53 17.66 -6.07
C ASN A 20 4.84 16.53 -6.85
N VAL A 21 5.44 15.33 -6.85
CA VAL A 21 4.91 14.18 -7.57
C VAL A 21 3.51 13.83 -7.08
N ALA A 22 3.24 14.03 -5.79
CA ALA A 22 1.94 13.83 -5.15
C ALA A 22 0.93 14.95 -5.45
N ALA A 23 1.20 15.85 -6.39
CA ALA A 23 0.20 16.76 -6.96
C ALA A 23 -0.90 16.01 -7.73
N ARG A 24 -0.66 14.75 -8.10
CA ARG A 24 -1.63 13.84 -8.71
C ARG A 24 -1.92 12.67 -7.78
N CYS A 25 -3.18 12.24 -7.76
CA CYS A 25 -3.63 11.11 -6.94
C CYS A 25 -2.82 9.83 -7.22
N GLU A 26 -2.48 9.56 -8.48
CA GLU A 26 -1.70 8.38 -8.91
C GLU A 26 -0.35 8.24 -8.20
N ASN A 27 0.20 9.35 -7.72
CA ASN A 27 1.51 9.44 -7.07
C ASN A 27 1.38 9.91 -5.61
N ALA A 28 0.22 9.68 -4.99
CA ALA A 28 -0.04 10.06 -3.62
C ALA A 28 1.05 9.56 -2.65
N TYR A 29 1.44 10.40 -1.70
CA TYR A 29 2.32 10.00 -0.61
C TYR A 29 1.69 8.89 0.22
N SER A 30 2.48 7.96 0.76
CA SER A 30 1.95 6.98 1.72
C SER A 30 2.13 7.49 3.15
N LEU A 31 1.07 7.47 3.94
CA LEU A 31 1.13 7.71 5.38
C LEU A 31 1.56 6.48 6.19
N CYS A 32 1.80 5.35 5.53
CA CYS A 32 2.38 4.18 6.18
C CYS A 32 3.74 4.53 6.80
N ASN A 33 3.90 4.24 8.09
CA ASN A 33 5.07 4.54 8.91
C ASN A 33 5.52 6.01 8.86
N SER A 34 4.61 6.93 8.50
CA SER A 34 4.96 8.33 8.22
C SER A 34 4.03 9.32 8.94
N VAL A 35 3.30 8.88 9.96
CA VAL A 35 2.56 9.78 10.85
C VAL A 35 3.55 10.65 11.62
N GLY A 36 3.29 11.96 11.68
CA GLY A 36 4.20 12.94 12.27
C GLY A 36 5.40 13.31 11.39
N VAL A 37 5.56 12.69 10.22
CA VAL A 37 6.60 13.05 9.25
C VAL A 37 6.08 14.18 8.36
N PRO A 38 6.86 15.26 8.13
CA PRO A 38 6.47 16.34 7.23
C PRO A 38 6.60 15.90 5.76
N PHE A 39 5.61 16.25 4.96
CA PHE A 39 5.59 16.07 3.51
C PHE A 39 5.50 17.42 2.81
N ALA A 40 6.30 17.63 1.77
CA ALA A 40 6.17 18.83 0.94
C ALA A 40 4.75 18.93 0.38
N ASN A 41 4.15 20.11 0.44
CA ASN A 41 2.86 20.38 -0.21
C ASN A 41 3.04 20.70 -1.70
N THR A 42 1.95 20.64 -2.45
CA THR A 42 1.88 21.22 -3.79
C THR A 42 1.70 22.73 -3.66
N TYR A 43 2.47 23.50 -4.41
CA TYR A 43 2.29 24.94 -4.63
C TYR A 43 2.63 25.24 -6.09
N ASN A 44 2.03 26.27 -6.68
CA ASN A 44 2.08 26.56 -8.13
C ASN A 44 1.70 25.36 -9.01
N GLY A 45 0.93 24.40 -8.48
CA GLY A 45 0.44 23.23 -9.21
C GLY A 45 -0.85 23.50 -10.00
N GLY A 46 -1.50 24.64 -9.74
CA GLY A 46 -2.78 25.01 -10.34
C GLY A 46 -3.96 24.39 -9.59
N ALA A 47 -5.16 24.64 -10.11
CA ALA A 47 -6.37 23.98 -9.62
C ALA A 47 -6.63 22.71 -10.44
N VAL A 48 -7.03 21.64 -9.77
CA VAL A 48 -7.56 20.46 -10.48
C VAL A 48 -9.04 20.72 -10.75
N SER A 49 -9.45 20.74 -12.02
CA SER A 49 -10.86 20.78 -12.41
C SER A 49 -11.35 19.35 -12.66
N THR A 50 -11.93 18.73 -11.65
CA THR A 50 -12.72 17.52 -11.81
C THR A 50 -14.14 17.92 -12.21
N GLY A 51 -14.77 17.20 -13.14
CA GLY A 51 -16.04 17.58 -13.77
C GLY A 51 -17.26 17.73 -12.86
N MET A 52 -17.15 17.45 -11.57
CA MET A 52 -18.14 17.75 -10.53
C MET A 52 -17.36 18.07 -9.25
N GLY A 53 -17.90 18.95 -8.39
CA GLY A 53 -17.28 19.31 -7.11
C GLY A 53 -16.78 18.08 -6.38
N VAL A 54 -15.47 18.00 -6.17
CA VAL A 54 -14.86 16.90 -5.42
C VAL A 54 -15.19 17.16 -3.97
N ALA A 55 -16.13 16.38 -3.44
CA ALA A 55 -16.65 16.51 -2.08
C ALA A 55 -17.34 17.87 -1.80
N CYS A 56 -17.36 18.29 -0.54
CA CYS A 56 -17.87 19.60 -0.11
C CYS A 56 -16.94 20.78 -0.46
N LEU A 57 -15.93 20.55 -1.29
CA LEU A 57 -14.92 21.54 -1.66
C LEU A 57 -15.38 22.29 -2.93
N ILE A 58 -15.36 23.62 -2.85
CA ILE A 58 -15.84 24.51 -3.94
C ILE A 58 -14.68 24.90 -4.88
N LEU A 59 -13.46 24.91 -4.36
CA LEU A 59 -12.22 25.17 -5.11
C LEU A 59 -11.16 24.16 -4.67
N LEU A 60 -10.34 23.71 -5.63
CA LEU A 60 -9.31 22.69 -5.42
C LEU A 60 -7.90 23.22 -5.76
N PRO A 61 -7.43 24.31 -5.13
CA PRO A 61 -6.11 24.86 -5.42
C PRO A 61 -5.00 23.97 -4.87
N ASN A 62 -4.04 23.63 -5.73
CA ASN A 62 -2.77 22.98 -5.39
C ASN A 62 -2.94 21.74 -4.48
N PRO A 63 -3.67 20.70 -4.92
CA PRO A 63 -3.89 19.52 -4.10
C PRO A 63 -2.60 18.72 -3.89
N THR A 64 -2.46 18.15 -2.70
CA THR A 64 -1.46 17.12 -2.37
C THR A 64 -2.21 15.87 -1.93
N TRP A 65 -1.86 14.73 -2.52
CA TRP A 65 -2.58 13.48 -2.33
C TRP A 65 -1.82 12.53 -1.40
N PHE A 66 -2.57 11.81 -0.58
CA PHE A 66 -2.06 10.84 0.38
C PHE A 66 -2.88 9.55 0.34
N THR A 67 -2.22 8.42 0.57
CA THR A 67 -2.84 7.13 0.88
C THR A 67 -2.68 6.84 2.37
N LEU A 68 -3.76 6.37 2.99
CA LEU A 68 -3.84 5.98 4.39
C LEU A 68 -4.23 4.50 4.47
N PRO A 69 -3.26 3.57 4.32
CA PRO A 69 -3.49 2.14 4.50
C PRO A 69 -3.71 1.80 5.98
N VAL A 70 -4.74 1.01 6.28
CA VAL A 70 -5.15 0.67 7.65
C VAL A 70 -4.76 -0.76 7.99
N ASN A 71 -4.09 -0.95 9.13
CA ASN A 71 -3.71 -2.29 9.61
C ASN A 71 -4.45 -2.74 10.88
N GLN A 72 -5.29 -1.88 11.47
CA GLN A 72 -6.03 -2.13 12.69
C GLN A 72 -7.49 -1.75 12.55
N ASN A 73 -8.36 -2.55 13.15
CA ASN A 73 -9.78 -2.22 13.23
C ASN A 73 -10.01 -1.16 14.31
N GLY A 74 -10.86 -0.18 14.04
CA GLY A 74 -11.34 0.76 15.06
C GLY A 74 -11.48 2.19 14.55
N THR A 75 -11.65 3.12 15.50
CA THR A 75 -11.77 4.54 15.21
C THR A 75 -10.39 5.16 15.04
N LEU A 76 -10.03 5.51 13.80
CA LEU A 76 -8.82 6.29 13.53
C LEU A 76 -9.16 7.77 13.51
N SER A 77 -8.28 8.63 14.00
CA SER A 77 -8.50 10.06 14.07
C SER A 77 -7.18 10.79 13.85
N TYR A 78 -7.16 11.74 12.93
CA TYR A 78 -5.98 12.50 12.56
C TYR A 78 -6.29 13.99 12.42
N SER A 79 -5.38 14.84 12.85
CA SER A 79 -5.34 16.26 12.48
C SER A 79 -4.30 16.53 11.40
N ILE A 80 -4.56 17.55 10.58
CA ILE A 80 -3.72 17.95 9.45
C ILE A 80 -3.19 19.35 9.71
N ALA A 81 -1.88 19.52 9.76
CA ALA A 81 -1.25 20.83 9.84
C ALA A 81 -0.52 21.14 8.53
N GLN A 82 -0.63 22.39 8.05
CA GLN A 82 0.26 22.95 7.03
C GLN A 82 1.10 24.04 7.65
N ILE A 83 2.42 23.86 7.69
CA ILE A 83 3.36 24.77 8.34
C ILE A 83 4.34 25.33 7.30
N ASP A 84 4.44 26.66 7.22
CA ASP A 84 5.42 27.31 6.35
C ASP A 84 6.85 27.24 6.91
N PRO A 85 7.90 27.51 6.12
CA PRO A 85 9.29 27.48 6.61
C PRO A 85 9.60 28.45 7.75
N SER A 86 8.71 29.40 8.04
CA SER A 86 8.83 30.35 9.15
C SER A 86 8.11 29.86 10.42
N GLY A 87 7.49 28.68 10.38
CA GLY A 87 6.77 28.06 11.49
C GLY A 87 5.31 28.50 11.60
N ASN A 88 4.77 29.24 10.63
CA ASN A 88 3.37 29.67 10.70
C ASN A 88 2.45 28.60 10.14
N ALA A 89 1.37 28.32 10.87
CA ALA A 89 0.29 27.51 10.34
C ALA A 89 -0.47 28.27 9.25
N ILE A 90 -0.76 27.60 8.14
CA ILE A 90 -1.65 28.09 7.10
C ILE A 90 -2.92 27.24 7.05
N GLY A 91 -4.03 27.87 6.69
CA GLY A 91 -5.31 27.19 6.53
C GLY A 91 -5.26 26.18 5.39
N THR A 92 -5.86 25.01 5.63
CA THR A 92 -5.96 23.92 4.66
C THR A 92 -7.39 23.40 4.62
N ASN A 93 -7.78 22.86 3.47
CA ASN A 93 -9.02 22.12 3.29
C ASN A 93 -8.68 20.68 2.91
N TYR A 94 -9.59 19.74 3.17
CA TYR A 94 -9.33 18.34 2.88
C TYR A 94 -10.58 17.59 2.45
N ALA A 95 -10.37 16.44 1.83
CA ALA A 95 -11.39 15.44 1.62
C ALA A 95 -10.80 14.03 1.74
N VAL A 96 -11.59 13.10 2.24
CA VAL A 96 -11.20 11.70 2.49
C VAL A 96 -12.19 10.76 1.82
N TRP A 97 -11.67 9.82 1.04
CA TRP A 97 -12.45 8.74 0.42
C TRP A 97 -12.00 7.37 0.90
N GLY A 98 -12.93 6.41 0.88
CA GLY A 98 -12.71 5.02 1.25
C GLY A 98 -13.84 4.49 2.13
N PRO A 99 -13.64 3.36 2.82
CA PRO A 99 -12.49 2.46 2.67
C PRO A 99 -12.49 1.79 1.29
N PHE A 100 -11.32 1.73 0.66
CA PHE A 100 -11.06 0.91 -0.52
C PHE A 100 -10.47 -0.42 -0.09
N ASP A 101 -10.68 -1.47 -0.89
CA ASP A 101 -9.96 -2.73 -0.73
C ASP A 101 -8.47 -2.45 -0.91
N GLY A 102 -7.59 -2.96 -0.04
CA GLY A 102 -6.16 -2.59 0.01
C GLY A 102 -5.29 -2.96 -1.21
N ASN A 103 -5.90 -3.17 -2.38
CA ASN A 103 -5.25 -3.46 -3.65
C ASN A 103 -5.43 -2.32 -4.66
N GLY A 104 -4.39 -1.50 -4.86
CA GLY A 104 -4.26 -0.65 -6.06
C GLY A 104 -4.16 0.85 -5.81
N THR A 105 -4.29 1.59 -6.92
CA THR A 105 -4.28 3.06 -6.98
C THR A 105 -5.72 3.55 -6.99
N TYR A 106 -6.19 4.18 -5.89
CA TYR A 106 -7.59 4.60 -5.76
C TYR A 106 -7.79 6.05 -6.21
N CYS A 107 -8.00 6.23 -7.51
CA CYS A 107 -8.08 7.57 -8.12
C CYS A 107 -9.26 7.64 -9.11
N ASP A 108 -9.40 8.80 -9.75
CA ASP A 108 -10.38 9.04 -10.81
C ASP A 108 -11.83 8.73 -10.38
N ASP A 109 -12.53 7.85 -11.11
CA ASP A 109 -13.93 7.52 -10.91
C ASP A 109 -14.23 6.89 -9.54
N GLN A 110 -13.22 6.39 -8.84
CA GLN A 110 -13.36 5.84 -7.49
C GLN A 110 -13.51 6.92 -6.43
N LEU A 111 -13.13 8.17 -6.72
CA LEU A 111 -13.24 9.32 -5.82
C LEU A 111 -14.56 10.06 -6.09
N ASN A 112 -15.66 9.51 -5.57
CA ASN A 112 -17.01 9.97 -5.88
C ASN A 112 -17.87 10.09 -4.60
N PRO A 113 -19.10 10.64 -4.67
CA PRO A 113 -19.92 10.85 -3.48
C PRO A 113 -20.26 9.59 -2.68
N SER A 114 -20.23 8.39 -3.29
CA SER A 114 -20.50 7.13 -2.59
C SER A 114 -19.32 6.62 -1.77
N THR A 115 -18.10 7.04 -2.12
CA THR A 115 -16.86 6.68 -1.43
C THR A 115 -16.36 7.81 -0.54
N LEU A 116 -17.00 8.98 -0.55
CA LEU A 116 -16.65 10.11 0.29
C LEU A 116 -16.99 9.82 1.75
N VAL A 117 -15.99 9.91 2.62
CA VAL A 117 -16.13 9.68 4.07
C VAL A 117 -16.37 11.01 4.79
N THR A 118 -15.49 11.98 4.54
CA THR A 118 -15.57 13.30 5.16
C THR A 118 -14.79 14.32 4.33
N CYS A 119 -15.10 15.59 4.52
CA CYS A 119 -14.37 16.70 3.94
C CYS A 119 -14.54 17.94 4.81
N ASP A 120 -13.58 18.85 4.73
CA ASP A 120 -13.63 20.14 5.41
C ASP A 120 -13.31 21.25 4.42
N ASN A 121 -14.26 22.18 4.28
CA ASN A 121 -14.15 23.41 3.50
C ASN A 121 -14.23 24.67 4.40
N SER A 122 -13.91 24.52 5.69
CA SER A 122 -14.01 25.63 6.65
C SER A 122 -12.84 26.60 6.49
N THR A 123 -13.07 27.87 6.83
CA THR A 123 -12.09 28.97 6.66
C THR A 123 -11.38 29.33 7.97
N ASN A 124 -11.25 28.41 8.93
CA ASN A 124 -10.73 28.72 10.28
C ASN A 124 -9.34 28.10 10.53
N PRO A 125 -8.35 28.85 11.07
CA PRO A 125 -7.04 28.31 11.37
C PRO A 125 -7.04 27.57 12.71
N PHE A 126 -7.24 26.26 12.61
CA PHE A 126 -6.88 25.23 13.59
C PHE A 126 -6.68 23.96 12.74
N PRO A 127 -5.68 23.09 12.99
CA PRO A 127 -5.43 21.97 12.09
C PRO A 127 -6.71 21.14 11.96
N PRO A 128 -7.33 21.10 10.76
CA PRO A 128 -8.59 20.39 10.61
C PRO A 128 -8.36 18.91 10.88
N ALA A 129 -9.35 18.27 11.51
CA ALA A 129 -9.27 16.87 11.91
C ALA A 129 -10.38 16.06 11.25
N PHE A 130 -10.10 14.77 11.06
CA PHE A 130 -11.09 13.79 10.61
C PHE A 130 -11.04 12.54 11.45
N SER A 131 -12.18 11.83 11.50
CA SER A 131 -12.32 10.55 12.17
C SER A 131 -12.88 9.51 11.19
N LEU A 132 -12.34 8.30 11.27
CA LEU A 132 -12.70 7.11 10.51
C LEU A 132 -13.25 6.08 11.51
N PRO A 133 -14.53 6.14 11.88
CA PRO A 133 -15.08 5.41 13.04
C PRO A 133 -15.09 3.89 12.88
N ASN A 134 -15.08 3.38 11.65
CA ASN A 134 -15.15 1.95 11.34
C ASN A 134 -14.02 1.54 10.40
N ALA A 135 -12.80 2.04 10.64
CA ALA A 135 -11.66 1.63 9.84
C ALA A 135 -11.41 0.13 10.04
N THR A 136 -11.18 -0.59 8.94
CA THR A 136 -10.93 -2.04 8.95
C THR A 136 -9.55 -2.33 8.42
N ALA A 137 -8.84 -3.25 9.09
CA ALA A 137 -7.53 -3.71 8.69
C ALA A 137 -7.58 -4.30 7.26
N GLY A 138 -6.60 -3.92 6.44
CA GLY A 138 -6.52 -4.32 5.03
C GLY A 138 -7.28 -3.41 4.07
N THR A 139 -7.89 -2.32 4.56
CA THR A 139 -8.47 -1.27 3.71
C THR A 139 -7.54 -0.08 3.59
N SER A 140 -7.82 0.80 2.63
CA SER A 140 -7.10 2.06 2.44
C SER A 140 -8.04 3.23 2.26
N TYR A 141 -7.62 4.41 2.71
CA TYR A 141 -8.30 5.66 2.42
C TYR A 141 -7.40 6.55 1.56
N VAL A 142 -8.01 7.43 0.79
CA VAL A 142 -7.32 8.48 0.05
C VAL A 142 -7.67 9.81 0.67
N VAL A 143 -6.64 10.58 0.97
CA VAL A 143 -6.77 11.92 1.54
C VAL A 143 -6.22 12.93 0.56
N MET A 144 -7.02 13.92 0.22
CA MET A 144 -6.58 15.10 -0.52
C MET A 144 -6.48 16.27 0.45
N VAL A 145 -5.35 16.98 0.41
CA VAL A 145 -5.09 18.18 1.21
C VAL A 145 -4.82 19.34 0.25
N LEU A 146 -5.57 20.44 0.39
CA LEU A 146 -5.45 21.61 -0.48
C LEU A 146 -4.41 22.60 0.05
N ASN A 147 -3.84 23.41 -0.84
CA ASN A 147 -3.01 24.56 -0.47
C ASN A 147 -3.59 25.84 -1.08
N PRO A 148 -4.62 26.43 -0.43
CA PRO A 148 -5.27 27.65 -0.90
C PRO A 148 -4.37 28.88 -0.81
N SER A 149 -3.40 28.89 0.11
CA SER A 149 -2.45 29.99 0.27
C SER A 149 -1.40 30.05 -0.85
N ASN A 150 -1.28 28.99 -1.65
CA ASN A 150 -0.26 28.82 -2.69
C ASN A 150 1.18 29.07 -2.17
N ARG A 151 1.45 28.67 -0.93
CA ARG A 151 2.78 28.79 -0.30
C ARG A 151 3.45 27.42 -0.22
N SER A 152 4.77 27.41 -0.37
CA SER A 152 5.57 26.22 -0.06
C SER A 152 5.51 25.97 1.45
N CYS A 153 4.99 24.82 1.86
CA CYS A 153 4.80 24.43 3.25
C CYS A 153 4.94 22.91 3.39
N ASP A 154 5.08 22.45 4.62
CA ASP A 154 5.01 21.04 4.96
C ASP A 154 3.63 20.67 5.49
N ILE A 155 3.09 19.56 5.02
CA ILE A 155 1.89 18.90 5.54
C ILE A 155 2.32 17.84 6.53
N THR A 156 1.75 17.87 7.74
CA THR A 156 1.96 16.85 8.76
C THR A 156 0.64 16.32 9.26
N PHE A 157 0.52 15.00 9.35
CA PHE A 157 -0.61 14.32 9.98
C PHE A 157 -0.23 13.94 11.41
N THR A 158 -1.08 14.29 12.37
CA THR A 158 -0.90 13.91 13.78
C THR A 158 -2.04 13.00 14.20
N ALA A 159 -1.69 11.86 14.82
CA ALA A 159 -2.68 10.96 15.41
C ALA A 159 -3.32 11.57 16.65
N GLU A 160 -4.64 11.52 16.74
CA GLU A 160 -5.42 12.08 17.86
C GLU A 160 -5.83 11.02 18.89
N ASN A 161 -5.45 9.75 18.67
CA ASN A 161 -5.64 8.66 19.62
C ASN A 161 -4.56 7.57 19.46
N GLU A 162 -4.39 6.74 20.49
CA GLU A 162 -3.38 5.66 20.53
C GLU A 162 -3.58 4.58 19.45
N ILE A 163 -4.82 4.37 19.00
CA ILE A 163 -5.09 3.43 17.91
C ILE A 163 -4.55 3.99 16.60
N SER A 164 -4.62 5.30 16.39
CA SER A 164 -4.18 5.99 15.17
C SER A 164 -2.67 6.05 15.02
N THR A 165 -1.92 6.09 16.14
CA THR A 165 -0.46 5.98 16.10
C THR A 165 -0.06 4.57 15.64
N THR A 166 -0.66 3.53 16.21
CA THR A 166 -0.30 2.14 15.91
C THR A 166 -0.91 1.60 14.60
N ALA A 167 -2.02 2.20 14.12
CA ALA A 167 -2.67 1.84 12.87
C ALA A 167 -1.80 2.09 11.62
N LEU A 168 -0.79 2.96 11.75
CA LEU A 168 0.12 3.35 10.67
C LEU A 168 1.59 3.03 10.97
N ASN A 169 1.98 2.73 12.21
CA ASN A 169 3.37 2.47 12.63
C ASN A 169 3.79 0.98 12.56
N HIS A 170 3.29 0.22 11.60
CA HIS A 170 3.74 -1.17 11.42
C HIS A 170 4.44 -1.35 10.08
N ASN A 171 5.45 -2.24 10.06
CA ASN A 171 6.15 -2.73 8.87
C ASN A 171 5.22 -3.33 7.76
N ASN A 172 3.91 -3.30 7.96
CA ASN A 172 2.88 -4.03 7.23
C ASN A 172 1.75 -3.15 6.65
N CYS A 173 1.81 -1.82 6.63
CA CYS A 173 0.79 -1.08 5.84
C CYS A 173 0.96 -1.26 4.30
N ALA A 174 1.93 -2.08 3.87
CA ALA A 174 2.04 -2.63 2.51
C ALA A 174 1.90 -4.18 2.44
N GLN A 175 1.50 -4.85 3.52
CA GLN A 175 1.38 -6.32 3.58
C GLN A 175 0.22 -6.68 4.55
N LEU A 176 -0.95 -7.16 4.15
CA LEU A 176 -1.21 -8.38 3.40
C LEU A 176 -2.64 -8.29 2.79
N SER A 177 -2.72 -8.10 1.48
CA SER A 177 -3.68 -8.86 0.65
C SER A 177 -3.05 -10.13 0.08
N ALA A 178 -1.90 -10.57 0.62
CA ALA A 178 -1.65 -12.00 0.61
C ALA A 178 -2.73 -12.60 1.51
N LYS A 179 -3.82 -13.03 0.89
CA LYS A 179 -4.82 -13.91 1.48
C LYS A 179 -4.07 -14.95 2.33
N ASN A 180 -4.02 -14.72 3.63
CA ASN A 180 -3.36 -15.53 4.65
C ASN A 180 -2.03 -16.19 4.21
N PHE A 181 -0.88 -15.57 4.53
CA PHE A 181 0.38 -16.34 4.72
C PHE A 181 0.26 -17.43 5.82
N ALA A 182 -0.90 -17.51 6.47
CA ALA A 182 -1.27 -18.49 7.49
C ALA A 182 -2.43 -19.43 7.07
N GLU A 183 -2.79 -19.57 5.79
CA GLU A 183 -3.55 -20.76 5.39
C GLU A 183 -2.57 -21.89 5.09
N ASN A 184 -2.16 -22.58 6.17
CA ASN A 184 -1.60 -23.92 6.10
C ASN A 184 -2.66 -24.92 5.60
N ASN A 185 -3.29 -24.67 4.44
CA ASN A 185 -4.32 -25.53 3.85
C ASN A 185 -3.80 -26.95 3.57
N PHE A 186 -2.48 -27.11 3.53
CA PHE A 186 -1.83 -28.40 3.32
C PHE A 186 -0.61 -28.53 4.23
N SER A 187 -0.46 -29.69 4.88
CA SER A 187 0.75 -30.07 5.60
C SER A 187 1.58 -31.05 4.77
N LEU A 188 2.90 -30.91 4.81
CA LEU A 188 3.86 -31.74 4.09
C LEU A 188 4.73 -32.49 5.12
N TYR A 189 4.64 -33.82 5.18
CA TYR A 189 5.43 -34.61 6.13
C TYR A 189 5.72 -36.05 5.66
N PRO A 190 6.85 -36.64 6.05
CA PRO A 190 8.00 -35.97 6.67
C PRO A 190 8.69 -35.04 5.66
N ASN A 191 9.27 -33.96 6.14
CA ASN A 191 10.11 -33.07 5.36
C ASN A 191 11.31 -32.70 6.26
N PRO A 192 12.53 -33.22 6.03
CA PRO A 192 12.99 -33.94 4.82
C PRO A 192 12.28 -35.26 4.52
N ALA A 193 12.08 -35.56 3.23
CA ALA A 193 11.42 -36.75 2.71
C ALA A 193 12.45 -37.82 2.33
N LYS A 194 12.26 -39.05 2.84
CA LYS A 194 13.11 -40.22 2.56
C LYS A 194 12.30 -41.27 1.80
N GLY A 195 12.28 -41.12 0.48
CA GLY A 195 11.53 -42.00 -0.43
C GLY A 195 10.02 -41.71 -0.56
N SER A 196 9.40 -40.99 0.38
CA SER A 196 8.03 -40.48 0.19
C SER A 196 7.74 -39.24 1.02
N VAL A 197 6.72 -38.49 0.59
CA VAL A 197 6.16 -37.37 1.33
C VAL A 197 4.64 -37.39 1.28
N ASN A 198 3.98 -37.09 2.39
CA ASN A 198 2.53 -36.99 2.50
C ASN A 198 2.10 -35.53 2.46
N LEU A 199 1.07 -35.27 1.67
CA LEU A 199 0.31 -34.03 1.60
C LEU A 199 -1.04 -34.23 2.28
N LEU A 200 -1.25 -33.56 3.40
CA LEU A 200 -2.50 -33.62 4.15
C LEU A 200 -3.27 -32.30 3.98
N PRO A 201 -4.44 -32.28 3.32
CA PRO A 201 -5.31 -31.12 3.33
C PRO A 201 -5.84 -30.85 4.74
N GLN A 202 -5.90 -29.58 5.15
CA GLN A 202 -6.54 -29.13 6.38
C GLN A 202 -8.01 -28.77 6.11
N GLY A 203 -8.90 -29.07 7.07
CA GLY A 203 -10.33 -28.81 6.92
C GLY A 203 -10.97 -29.55 5.74
N ASN A 204 -11.83 -28.86 4.98
CA ASN A 204 -12.57 -29.42 3.85
C ASN A 204 -11.84 -29.29 2.50
N ASN A 205 -10.55 -28.95 2.52
CA ASN A 205 -9.78 -28.72 1.30
C ASN A 205 -9.61 -30.03 0.48
N VAL A 206 -9.64 -29.89 -0.85
CA VAL A 206 -9.42 -31.00 -1.79
C VAL A 206 -8.24 -30.64 -2.68
N ILE A 207 -7.27 -31.55 -2.79
CA ILE A 207 -6.09 -31.39 -3.65
C ILE A 207 -6.55 -31.65 -5.09
N ALA A 208 -6.51 -30.63 -5.96
CA ALA A 208 -6.86 -30.74 -7.38
C ALA A 208 -5.62 -31.07 -8.25
N THR A 209 -4.49 -30.41 -7.97
CA THR A 209 -3.25 -30.63 -8.72
C THR A 209 -2.04 -30.43 -7.82
N VAL A 210 -1.01 -31.23 -8.05
CA VAL A 210 0.31 -31.07 -7.44
C VAL A 210 1.35 -31.00 -8.54
N LYS A 211 2.25 -30.03 -8.44
CA LYS A 211 3.39 -29.83 -9.34
C LYS A 211 4.65 -29.68 -8.50
N ILE A 212 5.71 -30.42 -8.83
CA ILE A 212 7.01 -30.29 -8.15
C ILE A 212 8.03 -29.82 -9.16
N SER A 213 8.77 -28.76 -8.81
CA SER A 213 9.83 -28.19 -9.62
C SER A 213 11.13 -28.07 -8.84
N ASP A 214 12.26 -28.20 -9.53
CA ASP A 214 13.58 -27.95 -8.93
C ASP A 214 13.89 -26.44 -8.80
N LEU A 215 15.07 -26.09 -8.29
CA LEU A 215 15.51 -24.70 -8.12
C LEU A 215 15.67 -23.92 -9.44
N THR A 216 15.76 -24.62 -10.58
CA THR A 216 15.80 -23.99 -11.90
C THR A 216 14.40 -23.69 -12.45
N GLY A 217 13.35 -24.11 -11.74
CA GLY A 217 11.95 -23.99 -12.17
C GLY A 217 11.51 -25.11 -13.11
N LYS A 218 12.38 -26.09 -13.40
CA LYS A 218 12.01 -27.25 -14.22
C LYS A 218 11.06 -28.13 -13.43
N THR A 219 9.87 -28.35 -13.98
CA THR A 219 8.89 -29.28 -13.42
C THR A 219 9.35 -30.72 -13.60
N ILE A 220 9.45 -31.45 -12.50
CA ILE A 220 9.90 -32.85 -12.46
C ILE A 220 8.76 -33.82 -12.14
N TYR A 221 7.63 -33.32 -11.63
CA TYR A 221 6.46 -34.12 -11.28
C TYR A 221 5.19 -33.31 -11.45
N THR A 222 4.13 -33.95 -11.95
CA THR A 222 2.78 -33.37 -11.98
C THR A 222 1.76 -34.48 -11.76
N LEU A 223 0.80 -34.22 -10.87
CA LEU A 223 -0.31 -35.11 -10.59
C LEU A 223 -1.60 -34.31 -10.53
N LYS A 224 -2.62 -34.73 -11.27
CA LYS A 224 -3.99 -34.29 -11.06
C LYS A 224 -4.67 -35.25 -10.10
N ASN A 225 -5.20 -34.73 -9.00
CA ASN A 225 -5.93 -35.51 -8.02
C ASN A 225 -7.35 -34.95 -7.91
N THR A 226 -8.34 -35.81 -7.76
CA THR A 226 -9.72 -35.40 -7.48
C THR A 226 -10.27 -36.11 -6.24
N ALA A 227 -9.47 -36.98 -5.61
CA ALA A 227 -9.83 -37.69 -4.40
C ALA A 227 -9.70 -36.76 -3.18
N LYS A 228 -10.62 -36.95 -2.22
CA LYS A 228 -10.56 -36.30 -0.91
C LYS A 228 -9.56 -37.03 0.00
N GLY A 229 -8.85 -36.29 0.83
CA GLY A 229 -7.96 -36.82 1.87
C GLY A 229 -6.48 -36.65 1.58
N ALA A 230 -5.65 -37.34 2.37
CA ALA A 230 -4.21 -37.30 2.24
C ALA A 230 -3.73 -37.91 0.91
N LEU A 231 -2.68 -37.31 0.35
CA LEU A 231 -2.02 -37.77 -0.87
C LEU A 231 -0.56 -38.09 -0.55
N THR A 232 -0.12 -39.29 -0.89
CA THR A 232 1.29 -39.69 -0.77
C THR A 232 1.99 -39.58 -2.11
N ILE A 233 3.15 -38.94 -2.14
CA ILE A 233 4.01 -38.81 -3.31
C ILE A 233 5.29 -39.61 -3.05
N ASN A 234 5.64 -40.49 -3.99
CA ASN A 234 6.89 -41.23 -3.96
C ASN A 234 8.02 -40.33 -4.47
N THR A 235 9.07 -40.16 -3.67
CA THR A 235 10.25 -39.34 -3.97
C THR A 235 11.52 -40.16 -4.20
N THR A 236 11.46 -41.51 -4.24
CA THR A 236 12.67 -42.35 -4.42
C THR A 236 13.41 -42.11 -5.73
N GLY A 237 12.69 -41.64 -6.76
CA GLY A 237 13.28 -41.28 -8.06
C GLY A 237 13.81 -39.86 -8.15
N PHE A 238 13.69 -39.05 -7.09
CA PHE A 238 14.14 -37.66 -7.09
C PHE A 238 15.58 -37.61 -6.59
N ALA A 239 16.40 -36.72 -7.16
CA ALA A 239 17.72 -36.46 -6.62
C ALA A 239 17.60 -35.80 -5.24
N SER A 240 18.54 -36.06 -4.34
CA SER A 240 18.59 -35.37 -3.04
C SER A 240 18.78 -33.87 -3.28
N GLY A 241 17.97 -33.03 -2.62
CA GLY A 241 17.98 -31.59 -2.87
C GLY A 241 16.71 -30.87 -2.46
N THR A 242 16.65 -29.58 -2.78
CA THR A 242 15.52 -28.70 -2.50
C THR A 242 14.62 -28.53 -3.73
N TYR A 243 13.32 -28.62 -3.50
CA TYR A 243 12.28 -28.50 -4.51
C TYR A 243 11.17 -27.55 -4.05
N PHE A 244 10.43 -27.02 -5.00
CA PHE A 244 9.16 -26.33 -4.77
C PHE A 244 8.00 -27.24 -5.12
N ILE A 245 7.09 -27.45 -4.18
CA ILE A 245 5.84 -28.18 -4.38
C ILE A 245 4.67 -27.18 -4.40
N GLU A 246 4.06 -27.07 -5.57
CA GLU A 246 2.89 -26.23 -5.84
C GLU A 246 1.64 -27.11 -5.78
N ILE A 247 0.68 -26.73 -4.93
CA ILE A 247 -0.53 -27.48 -4.61
C ILE A 247 -1.72 -26.60 -4.94
N THR A 248 -2.49 -26.97 -5.95
CA THR A 248 -3.72 -26.28 -6.34
C THR A 248 -4.92 -27.02 -5.76
N GLY A 249 -5.75 -26.32 -5.00
CA GLY A 249 -7.01 -26.83 -4.48
C GLY A 249 -8.14 -26.83 -5.52
N SER A 250 -9.26 -27.50 -5.23
CA SER A 250 -10.46 -27.47 -6.09
C SER A 250 -11.08 -26.08 -6.27
N ASN A 251 -10.81 -25.17 -5.33
CA ASN A 251 -11.17 -23.76 -5.39
C ASN A 251 -10.21 -22.91 -6.24
N SER A 252 -9.28 -23.53 -6.97
CA SER A 252 -8.22 -22.89 -7.78
C SER A 252 -7.22 -22.06 -6.98
N ILE A 253 -7.25 -22.12 -5.63
CA ILE A 253 -6.22 -21.50 -4.79
C ILE A 253 -4.96 -22.37 -4.85
N THR A 254 -3.82 -21.73 -5.09
CA THR A 254 -2.52 -22.40 -5.19
C THR A 254 -1.63 -22.04 -4.00
N THR A 255 -1.03 -23.06 -3.37
CA THR A 255 -0.07 -22.93 -2.27
C THR A 255 1.26 -23.52 -2.68
N ILE A 256 2.36 -22.80 -2.45
CA ILE A 256 3.72 -23.27 -2.72
C ILE A 256 4.42 -23.58 -1.40
N LYS A 257 5.04 -24.75 -1.29
CA LYS A 257 5.88 -25.15 -0.14
C LYS A 257 7.26 -25.61 -0.58
N LYS A 258 8.22 -25.53 0.34
CA LYS A 258 9.56 -26.11 0.16
C LYS A 258 9.54 -27.59 0.53
N LEU A 259 9.98 -28.46 -0.37
CA LEU A 259 10.22 -29.88 -0.15
C LEU A 259 11.73 -30.15 -0.16
N LEU A 260 12.23 -30.82 0.86
CA LEU A 260 13.61 -31.29 0.95
C LEU A 260 13.59 -32.81 0.77
N VAL A 261 14.35 -33.33 -0.19
CA VAL A 261 14.50 -34.77 -0.43
C VAL A 261 15.90 -35.19 -0.01
N GLU A 262 16.00 -36.28 0.75
CA GLU A 262 17.26 -36.92 1.16
C GLU A 262 17.44 -38.29 0.48
#